data_AF-A0A2B4R9K6-F1
#
_entry.id   AF-A0A2B4R9K6-F1
#
_cell.length_a   1.000
_cell.length_b   1.000
_cell.length_c   1.000
_cell.angle_alpha   90.00
_cell.angle_beta   90.00
_cell.angle_gamma   90.00
#
_symmetry.space_group_name_H-M   'P 1'
#
loop_
_entity.id
_entity.type
_entity.pdbx_description
1 polymer ?
#
loop_
_entity_poly.entity_id
_entity_poly.type
_entity_poly.pdbx_seq_one_letter_code
_entity_poly.pdbx_strand_id
1 'polypeptide(L)'
;MWVKSVTTRDFEVCARESGIGSNGTGIVNWLAFQDHPQMTRGSVYFNGIWTTETKCDKVTFSKSFLGGPSMFVSARYTRDTKPKDAMYVWLENVNSRSFEVCIREFLPFDGKHRDTIVDWFAFVGNGSEFNFTLSGEADFPNSNPPTAEDNYGFCQEVQFNTTFYASPVVLVSVHHLYNHQVSMKSLVLPKNNIISAWIEEVSLTSMRICVKDLSGTGSKHDHLSVSYVVIGDLNPCLNVFCPSFGVCKTYSAHEARCVCNDNCPSYQDPVCTENGTTYDNECLYKLSFCKGLDNNTLYHPGSCEGFPIIHGRVKLFRVPKWSDSSCKIVVFPPYRFYPNKEVQVQITLSHMNLNDSDTVHHAITFWTEKVNNQNFTVCAMQSGRNGNNFNPFATIDWMAYQGAPPEGMTGRIKMTKWWSVTNCADVTFQKDKFKDTPVVLVTSDHQRSGKKHDAALIWTEDVTTDSFKACLRELQNFDGKHQDIYVVCDMLSLCFKINEALRLRIFSSVSPGSTEGGFTWVDRGHGNFTAWAENQPNNFKEEDCVHALGVKYSYEWNDVQCSDCHQFTCKKGTKKAGYLA
;
A
#
# COMPACT_ATOMS: atom_id res chain seq x y z
N MET A 1 -17.56 44.36 20.08
CA MET A 1 -17.17 43.71 21.36
C MET A 1 -16.40 44.71 22.20
N TRP A 2 -16.41 44.58 23.52
CA TRP A 2 -15.59 45.43 24.40
C TRP A 2 -15.25 44.71 25.70
N VAL A 3 -14.17 45.14 26.34
CA VAL A 3 -13.75 44.67 27.66
C VAL A 3 -14.41 45.56 28.72
N LYS A 4 -15.22 44.97 29.59
CA LYS A 4 -15.98 45.65 30.63
C LYS A 4 -15.15 45.87 31.89
N SER A 5 -14.36 44.87 32.28
CA SER A 5 -13.46 44.95 33.44
C SER A 5 -12.25 44.02 33.24
N VAL A 6 -11.12 44.38 33.85
CA VAL A 6 -9.88 43.58 33.83
C VAL A 6 -9.27 43.63 35.23
N THR A 7 -8.95 42.47 35.78
CA THR A 7 -8.18 42.31 37.00
C THR A 7 -6.90 41.51 36.71
N THR A 8 -6.10 41.24 37.74
CA THR A 8 -4.93 40.34 37.62
C THR A 8 -5.31 38.87 37.53
N ARG A 9 -6.59 38.51 37.71
CA ARG A 9 -7.07 37.12 37.75
C ARG A 9 -8.11 36.78 36.70
N ASP A 10 -8.88 37.77 36.28
CA ASP A 10 -10.00 37.60 35.36
C ASP A 10 -10.25 38.87 34.52
N PHE A 11 -11.10 38.72 33.52
CA PHE A 11 -11.65 39.84 32.76
C PHE A 11 -13.09 39.53 32.37
N GLU A 12 -13.90 40.57 32.22
CA GLU A 12 -15.26 40.47 31.72
C GLU A 12 -15.33 41.08 30.32
N VAL A 13 -15.84 40.33 29.36
CA VAL A 13 -16.01 40.76 27.96
C VAL A 13 -17.48 40.77 27.59
N CYS A 14 -17.87 41.73 26.77
CA CYS A 14 -19.22 41.87 26.26
C CYS A 14 -19.21 41.88 24.73
N ALA A 15 -20.16 41.18 24.13
CA ALA A 15 -20.40 41.17 22.70
C ALA A 15 -21.86 41.56 22.44
N ARG A 16 -22.10 42.25 21.33
CA ARG A 16 -23.44 42.63 20.89
C ARG A 16 -23.53 42.38 19.40
N GLU A 17 -24.56 41.64 19.00
CA GLU A 17 -24.90 41.35 17.62
C GLU A 17 -25.91 42.38 17.11
N SER A 18 -25.85 42.74 15.83
CA SER A 18 -26.81 43.63 15.16
C SER A 18 -27.78 42.83 14.31
N GLY A 19 -29.00 43.35 14.14
CA GLY A 19 -30.04 42.71 13.32
C GLY A 19 -30.98 41.79 14.12
N ILE A 20 -31.63 40.85 13.41
CA ILE A 20 -32.48 39.81 14.01
C ILE A 20 -31.50 38.81 14.63
N GLY A 21 -31.21 38.97 15.93
CA GLY A 21 -30.18 38.20 16.63
C GLY A 21 -30.29 36.70 16.34
N SER A 22 -29.15 36.05 16.12
CA SER A 22 -29.08 34.66 15.66
C SER A 22 -29.51 33.64 16.72
N ASN A 23 -29.63 34.07 18.00
CA ASN A 23 -29.81 33.21 19.17
C ASN A 23 -28.74 32.09 19.25
N GLY A 24 -27.61 32.29 18.56
CA GLY A 24 -26.50 31.34 18.49
C GLY A 24 -25.48 31.55 19.61
N THR A 25 -24.53 30.62 19.69
CA THR A 25 -23.37 30.74 20.58
C THR A 25 -22.18 31.29 19.82
N GLY A 26 -21.48 32.28 20.38
CA GLY A 26 -20.24 32.82 19.84
C GLY A 26 -19.02 32.42 20.68
N ILE A 27 -17.85 32.35 20.06
CA ILE A 27 -16.56 32.14 20.73
C ILE A 27 -15.81 33.47 20.77
N VAL A 28 -15.32 33.87 21.95
CA VAL A 28 -14.46 35.04 22.10
C VAL A 28 -13.01 34.59 22.26
N ASN A 29 -12.21 34.84 21.23
CA ASN A 29 -10.76 34.69 21.29
C ASN A 29 -10.16 35.90 22.01
N TRP A 30 -9.21 35.66 22.92
CA TRP A 30 -8.61 36.70 23.74
C TRP A 30 -7.13 36.48 23.94
N LEU A 31 -6.42 37.57 24.20
CA LEU A 31 -5.02 37.60 24.60
C LEU A 31 -4.86 38.62 25.72
N ALA A 32 -4.16 38.24 26.77
CA ALA A 32 -3.77 39.14 27.85
C ALA A 32 -2.25 39.11 28.00
N PHE A 33 -1.65 40.29 28.16
CA PHE A 33 -0.21 40.46 28.33
C PHE A 33 0.06 41.70 29.20
N GLN A 34 1.21 41.73 29.88
CA GLN A 34 1.57 42.83 30.79
C GLN A 34 2.57 43.79 30.15
N ASP A 35 3.70 43.29 29.66
CA ASP A 35 4.67 44.06 28.88
C ASP A 35 5.62 43.14 28.12
N HIS A 36 6.15 43.60 26.98
CA HIS A 36 7.21 42.89 26.24
C HIS A 36 8.17 43.87 25.54
N PRO A 37 9.50 43.71 25.65
CA PRO A 37 10.46 44.70 25.13
C PRO A 37 10.37 45.01 23.63
N GLN A 38 9.89 44.05 22.84
CA GLN A 38 9.77 44.17 21.37
C GLN A 38 8.34 44.52 20.91
N MET A 39 7.38 44.64 21.84
CA MET A 39 6.00 45.03 21.54
C MET A 39 5.78 46.48 21.98
N THR A 40 5.33 47.33 21.07
CA THR A 40 4.91 48.70 21.46
C THR A 40 3.43 48.69 21.75
N ARG A 41 3.02 49.22 22.90
CA ARG A 41 1.62 49.25 23.34
C ARG A 41 1.22 50.62 23.86
N GLY A 42 -0.07 50.89 23.90
CA GLY A 42 -0.61 52.10 24.51
C GLY A 42 -2.12 52.09 24.59
N SER A 43 -2.68 53.22 25.01
CA SER A 43 -4.12 53.42 25.12
C SER A 43 -4.50 54.81 24.59
N VAL A 44 -5.63 54.90 23.91
CA VAL A 44 -6.24 56.16 23.46
C VAL A 44 -7.47 56.45 24.32
N TYR A 45 -7.58 57.67 24.82
CA TYR A 45 -8.65 58.09 25.72
C TYR A 45 -9.61 59.04 25.01
N PHE A 46 -10.81 58.55 24.70
CA PHE A 46 -11.86 59.38 24.10
C PHE A 46 -12.67 60.07 25.20
N ASN A 47 -12.14 61.21 25.66
CA ASN A 47 -12.73 61.99 26.73
C ASN A 47 -13.98 62.77 26.28
N GLY A 48 -14.88 63.03 27.24
CA GLY A 48 -16.12 63.78 27.03
C GLY A 48 -17.31 62.92 26.59
N ILE A 49 -18.49 63.54 26.59
CA ILE A 49 -19.73 62.89 26.17
C ILE A 49 -19.83 62.94 24.65
N TRP A 50 -20.13 61.81 24.03
CA TRP A 50 -20.41 61.73 22.59
C TRP A 50 -21.56 60.77 22.29
N THR A 51 -22.08 60.84 21.07
CA THR A 51 -23.23 60.05 20.61
C THR A 51 -22.85 59.27 19.36
N THR A 52 -23.23 59.74 18.17
CA THR A 52 -23.27 58.91 16.96
C THR A 52 -22.18 59.22 15.93
N GLU A 53 -21.44 60.31 16.15
CA GLU A 53 -20.36 60.73 15.27
C GLU A 53 -19.15 59.80 15.37
N THR A 54 -18.50 59.56 14.23
CA THR A 54 -17.19 58.90 14.18
C THR A 54 -16.16 59.82 14.83
N LYS A 55 -15.38 59.28 15.76
CA LYS A 55 -14.24 59.97 16.36
C LYS A 55 -12.95 59.24 16.01
N CYS A 56 -11.97 59.96 15.49
CA CYS A 56 -10.66 59.41 15.16
C CYS A 56 -9.57 60.24 15.84
N ASP A 57 -8.70 59.58 16.58
CA ASP A 57 -7.56 60.20 17.25
C ASP A 57 -6.26 59.66 16.67
N LYS A 58 -5.34 60.56 16.31
CA LYS A 58 -4.03 60.22 15.76
C LYS A 58 -3.04 59.91 16.87
N VAL A 59 -2.39 58.76 16.75
CA VAL A 59 -1.34 58.29 17.66
C VAL A 59 -0.01 58.27 16.91
N THR A 60 1.03 58.85 17.52
CA THR A 60 2.39 58.83 16.98
C THR A 60 3.26 57.92 17.84
N PHE A 61 3.99 57.01 17.21
CA PHE A 61 4.89 56.11 17.93
C PHE A 61 6.09 56.88 18.49
N SER A 62 6.49 56.58 19.72
CA SER A 62 7.69 57.17 20.33
C SER A 62 8.97 56.80 19.58
N LYS A 63 8.98 55.64 18.90
CA LYS A 63 10.05 55.18 18.02
C LYS A 63 9.42 54.67 16.72
N SER A 64 9.98 55.07 15.58
CA SER A 64 9.51 54.61 14.27
C SER A 64 9.88 53.14 14.03
N PHE A 65 8.97 52.41 13.40
CA PHE A 65 9.22 51.05 12.92
C PHE A 65 10.04 51.07 11.61
N LEU A 66 10.76 49.97 11.33
CA LEU A 66 11.51 49.81 10.08
C LEU A 66 10.58 49.51 8.87
N GLY A 67 9.34 49.09 9.14
CA GLY A 67 8.29 48.84 8.15
C GLY A 67 6.90 49.15 8.73
N GLY A 68 5.84 48.78 8.01
CA GLY A 68 4.46 48.85 8.54
C GLY A 68 4.28 47.85 9.68
N PRO A 69 3.83 48.28 10.88
CA PRO A 69 3.60 47.37 11.99
C PRO A 69 2.27 46.61 11.84
N SER A 70 2.21 45.38 12.34
CA SER A 70 0.94 44.71 12.60
C SER A 70 0.31 45.30 13.86
N MET A 71 -0.92 45.78 13.73
CA MET A 71 -1.60 46.57 14.77
C MET A 71 -2.88 45.86 15.22
N PHE A 72 -3.12 45.85 16.53
CA PHE A 72 -4.33 45.29 17.12
C PHE A 72 -4.96 46.27 18.09
N VAL A 73 -6.29 46.37 18.07
CA VAL A 73 -7.06 47.32 18.88
C VAL A 73 -8.24 46.65 19.56
N SER A 74 -8.57 47.10 20.77
CA SER A 74 -9.78 46.68 21.48
C SER A 74 -10.33 47.80 22.35
N ALA A 75 -11.66 47.95 22.38
CA ALA A 75 -12.33 48.88 23.27
C ALA A 75 -12.40 48.32 24.69
N ARG A 76 -12.12 49.19 25.67
CA ARG A 76 -12.23 48.93 27.11
C ARG A 76 -12.94 50.09 27.81
N TYR A 77 -13.63 49.77 28.89
CA TYR A 77 -14.22 50.73 29.81
C TYR A 77 -13.65 50.58 31.22
N THR A 78 -13.67 51.67 31.98
CA THR A 78 -13.27 51.70 33.41
C THR A 78 -14.47 51.70 34.37
N ARG A 79 -15.69 51.61 33.83
CA ARG A 79 -16.96 51.65 34.55
C ARG A 79 -17.86 50.51 34.08
N ASP A 80 -18.92 50.25 34.83
CA ASP A 80 -19.99 49.37 34.36
C ASP A 80 -20.59 49.87 33.04
N THR A 81 -20.71 48.93 32.10
CA THR A 81 -21.21 49.17 30.75
C THR A 81 -22.65 48.69 30.59
N LYS A 82 -23.41 49.38 29.74
CA LYS A 82 -24.76 49.01 29.30
C LYS A 82 -24.72 48.50 27.86
N PRO A 83 -25.75 47.80 27.35
CA PRO A 83 -25.77 47.34 25.96
C PRO A 83 -25.48 48.44 24.93
N LYS A 84 -25.96 49.65 25.20
CA LYS A 84 -25.75 50.85 24.38
C LYS A 84 -24.30 51.36 24.32
N ASP A 85 -23.40 50.88 25.19
CA ASP A 85 -21.97 51.23 25.15
C ASP A 85 -21.21 50.42 24.07
N ALA A 86 -21.90 49.62 23.26
CA ALA A 86 -21.29 48.93 22.13
C ALA A 86 -20.79 49.93 21.07
N MET A 87 -19.59 49.68 20.53
CA MET A 87 -18.99 50.49 19.47
C MET A 87 -18.26 49.64 18.43
N TYR A 88 -18.09 50.21 17.26
CA TYR A 88 -17.11 49.78 16.26
C TYR A 88 -15.77 50.43 16.56
N VAL A 89 -14.69 49.67 16.36
CA VAL A 89 -13.30 50.14 16.49
C VAL A 89 -12.51 49.64 15.30
N TRP A 90 -11.79 50.52 14.63
CA TRP A 90 -10.91 50.18 13.53
C TRP A 90 -9.73 51.15 13.46
N LEU A 91 -8.79 50.85 12.57
CA LEU A 91 -7.59 51.62 12.36
C LEU A 91 -7.62 52.32 10.99
N GLU A 92 -7.08 53.53 10.94
CA GLU A 92 -6.93 54.32 9.73
C GLU A 92 -5.46 54.74 9.58
N ASN A 93 -4.99 54.82 8.34
CA ASN A 93 -3.70 55.42 7.97
C ASN A 93 -2.49 54.85 8.72
N VAL A 94 -2.47 53.53 8.97
CA VAL A 94 -1.36 52.84 9.64
C VAL A 94 -0.08 52.97 8.81
N ASN A 95 0.97 53.52 9.41
CA ASN A 95 2.29 53.66 8.81
C ASN A 95 3.38 53.44 9.87
N SER A 96 4.65 53.51 9.47
CA SER A 96 5.79 53.24 10.37
C SER A 96 5.98 54.28 11.50
N ARG A 97 5.28 55.41 11.47
CA ARG A 97 5.43 56.52 12.45
C ARG A 97 4.17 56.82 13.24
N SER A 98 3.00 56.53 12.69
CA SER A 98 1.71 56.89 13.27
C SER A 98 0.58 56.04 12.72
N PHE A 99 -0.56 56.13 13.39
CA PHE A 99 -1.82 55.55 12.97
C PHE A 99 -2.97 56.38 13.57
N GLU A 100 -4.18 56.18 13.08
CA GLU A 100 -5.40 56.78 13.62
C GLU A 100 -6.30 55.67 14.16
N VAL A 101 -6.77 55.82 15.39
CA VAL A 101 -7.77 54.93 15.98
C VAL A 101 -9.12 55.58 15.81
N CYS A 102 -10.06 54.89 15.17
CA CYS A 102 -11.40 55.38 14.97
C CYS A 102 -12.41 54.55 15.76
N ILE A 103 -13.37 55.24 16.38
CA ILE A 103 -14.51 54.65 17.07
C ILE A 103 -15.80 55.23 16.53
N ARG A 104 -16.85 54.41 16.54
CA ARG A 104 -18.22 54.86 16.24
C ARG A 104 -19.25 54.04 16.99
N GLU A 105 -20.32 54.70 17.40
CA GLU A 105 -21.45 54.07 18.07
C GLU A 105 -22.02 52.91 17.24
N PHE A 106 -22.30 51.78 17.90
CA PHE A 106 -22.76 50.55 17.25
C PHE A 106 -24.19 50.69 16.67
N LEU A 107 -25.10 51.28 17.43
CA LEU A 107 -26.44 51.61 16.98
C LEU A 107 -26.64 53.13 17.01
N PRO A 108 -26.89 53.77 15.87
CA PRO A 108 -27.11 55.20 15.82
C PRO A 108 -28.18 55.67 16.82
N PHE A 109 -27.84 56.68 17.63
CA PHE A 109 -28.72 57.33 18.61
C PHE A 109 -29.12 56.45 19.81
N ASP A 110 -28.36 55.38 20.10
CA ASP A 110 -28.64 54.44 21.20
C ASP A 110 -28.21 54.98 22.59
N GLY A 111 -27.37 56.03 22.61
CA GLY A 111 -27.29 56.94 23.74
C GLY A 111 -25.98 57.70 23.89
N LYS A 112 -25.72 58.15 25.12
CA LYS A 112 -24.51 58.88 25.48
C LYS A 112 -23.40 57.90 25.85
N HIS A 113 -22.24 58.08 25.23
CA HIS A 113 -20.99 57.36 25.48
C HIS A 113 -20.01 58.27 26.23
N ARG A 114 -19.24 57.68 27.15
CA ARG A 114 -18.19 58.35 27.94
C ARG A 114 -17.19 57.33 28.46
N ASP A 115 -15.99 57.81 28.79
CA ASP A 115 -14.92 57.04 29.42
C ASP A 115 -14.47 55.83 28.58
N THR A 116 -14.49 56.01 27.25
CA THR A 116 -14.08 55.00 26.28
C THR A 116 -12.57 55.01 26.13
N ILE A 117 -11.95 53.85 26.34
CA ILE A 117 -10.53 53.64 26.13
C ILE A 117 -10.36 52.64 24.99
N VAL A 118 -9.44 52.90 24.07
CA VAL A 118 -9.01 51.90 23.09
C VAL A 118 -7.58 51.52 23.39
N ASP A 119 -7.38 50.27 23.84
CA ASP A 119 -6.05 49.71 24.03
C ASP A 119 -5.54 49.19 22.70
N TRP A 120 -4.25 49.38 22.46
CA TRP A 120 -3.61 48.96 21.22
C TRP A 120 -2.22 48.41 21.46
N PHE A 121 -1.79 47.50 20.58
CA PHE A 121 -0.41 47.07 20.50
C PHE A 121 0.03 46.87 19.05
N ALA A 122 1.34 46.94 18.87
CA ALA A 122 2.03 47.03 17.61
C ALA A 122 3.33 46.22 17.66
N PHE A 123 3.60 45.44 16.62
CA PHE A 123 4.88 44.74 16.47
C PHE A 123 5.26 44.60 14.99
N VAL A 124 6.51 44.21 14.75
CA VAL A 124 7.04 43.91 13.41
C VAL A 124 7.66 42.51 13.45
N GLY A 125 7.47 41.73 12.40
CA GLY A 125 8.02 40.37 12.29
C GLY A 125 6.93 39.29 12.27
N ASN A 126 7.33 38.05 12.50
CA ASN A 126 6.47 36.86 12.42
C ASN A 126 5.75 36.52 13.74
N GLY A 127 5.88 37.37 14.77
CA GLY A 127 5.23 37.16 16.07
C GLY A 127 5.88 36.10 16.98
N SER A 128 6.91 35.37 16.50
CA SER A 128 7.52 34.26 17.25
C SER A 128 8.17 34.68 18.58
N GLU A 129 8.68 35.90 18.64
CA GLU A 129 9.23 36.51 19.85
C GLU A 129 8.19 36.68 20.98
N PHE A 130 6.90 36.63 20.66
CA PHE A 130 5.77 36.84 21.57
C PHE A 130 4.96 35.56 21.81
N ASN A 131 5.51 34.39 21.47
CA ASN A 131 4.80 33.10 21.47
C ASN A 131 3.58 33.08 20.53
N PHE A 132 3.55 33.91 19.50
CA PHE A 132 2.58 33.74 18.41
C PHE A 132 3.12 32.70 17.43
N THR A 133 2.24 31.79 17.03
CA THR A 133 2.62 30.69 16.13
C THR A 133 2.70 31.17 14.69
N LEU A 134 1.74 32.00 14.27
CA LEU A 134 1.73 32.65 12.96
C LEU A 134 1.24 34.09 13.11
N SER A 135 1.71 34.97 12.22
CA SER A 135 1.15 36.30 12.03
C SER A 135 1.18 36.68 10.57
N GLY A 136 0.25 37.53 10.16
CA GLY A 136 0.19 37.97 8.78
C GLY A 136 -0.86 39.04 8.55
N GLU A 137 -1.11 39.30 7.28
CA GLU A 137 -2.08 40.28 6.81
C GLU A 137 -2.85 39.70 5.64
N ALA A 138 -4.16 39.90 5.63
CA ALA A 138 -5.07 39.51 4.56
C ALA A 138 -5.60 40.76 3.86
N ASP A 139 -5.53 40.73 2.53
CA ASP A 139 -5.88 41.85 1.65
C ASP A 139 -7.31 41.72 1.14
N PHE A 140 -8.14 42.74 1.36
CA PHE A 140 -9.55 42.77 0.99
C PHE A 140 -9.81 43.90 -0.03
N PRO A 141 -9.70 43.62 -1.34
CA PRO A 141 -9.85 44.63 -2.38
C PRO A 141 -11.30 45.09 -2.59
N ASN A 142 -12.28 44.35 -2.06
CA ASN A 142 -13.71 44.67 -2.05
C ASN A 142 -14.28 45.17 -3.40
N SER A 143 -13.83 44.57 -4.52
CA SER A 143 -14.14 45.09 -5.86
C SER A 143 -15.56 44.78 -6.35
N ASN A 144 -16.21 43.77 -5.77
CA ASN A 144 -17.57 43.33 -6.12
C ASN A 144 -18.54 43.60 -4.95
N PRO A 145 -19.86 43.60 -5.17
CA PRO A 145 -20.82 43.65 -4.07
C PRO A 145 -20.75 42.36 -3.23
N PRO A 146 -20.99 42.43 -1.90
CA PRO A 146 -21.00 41.25 -1.05
C PRO A 146 -22.24 40.39 -1.29
N THR A 147 -22.12 39.08 -1.10
CA THR A 147 -23.17 38.11 -1.44
C THR A 147 -24.06 37.77 -0.23
N ALA A 148 -25.25 37.22 -0.48
CA ALA A 148 -26.10 36.71 0.60
C ALA A 148 -25.52 35.45 1.28
N GLU A 149 -24.72 34.66 0.55
CA GLU A 149 -24.03 33.48 1.09
C GLU A 149 -23.01 33.88 2.17
N ASP A 150 -22.34 35.01 1.98
CA ASP A 150 -21.37 35.57 2.93
C ASP A 150 -21.99 36.53 3.95
N ASN A 151 -23.30 36.42 4.24
CA ASN A 151 -24.03 37.31 5.15
C ASN A 151 -23.87 38.82 4.82
N TYR A 152 -23.74 39.12 3.52
CA TYR A 152 -23.43 40.45 3.00
C TYR A 152 -22.14 41.05 3.59
N GLY A 153 -21.13 40.21 3.82
CA GLY A 153 -19.74 40.57 4.12
C GLY A 153 -18.78 40.14 3.01
N PHE A 154 -17.53 40.58 3.14
CA PHE A 154 -16.40 40.13 2.32
C PHE A 154 -15.63 39.09 3.09
N CYS A 155 -15.67 37.84 2.63
CA CYS A 155 -15.02 36.74 3.32
C CYS A 155 -13.92 36.11 2.45
N GLN A 156 -12.80 35.75 3.08
CA GLN A 156 -11.68 35.10 2.45
C GLN A 156 -11.13 34.00 3.36
N GLU A 157 -10.82 32.85 2.78
CA GLU A 157 -10.11 31.78 3.46
C GLU A 157 -8.59 32.01 3.41
N VAL A 158 -7.93 31.87 4.56
CA VAL A 158 -6.49 31.96 4.73
C VAL A 158 -5.97 30.60 5.18
N GLN A 159 -5.14 29.98 4.34
CA GLN A 159 -4.51 28.69 4.61
C GLN A 159 -3.25 28.88 5.47
N PHE A 160 -3.07 28.03 6.48
CA PHE A 160 -1.86 27.98 7.28
C PHE A 160 -0.78 27.17 6.55
N ASN A 161 0.49 27.57 6.69
CA ASN A 161 1.64 26.83 6.16
C ASN A 161 2.04 25.61 7.02
N THR A 162 1.19 25.24 7.97
CA THR A 162 1.43 24.23 9.00
C THR A 162 0.09 23.70 9.50
N THR A 163 0.11 22.68 10.36
CA THR A 163 -1.08 22.08 10.95
C THR A 163 -1.01 22.15 12.46
N PHE A 164 -2.07 22.64 13.09
CA PHE A 164 -2.16 22.74 14.54
C PHE A 164 -2.63 21.43 15.18
N TYR A 165 -2.26 21.21 16.43
CA TYR A 165 -2.71 20.07 17.24
C TYR A 165 -4.21 20.18 17.59
N ALA A 166 -4.66 21.38 17.92
CA ALA A 166 -6.04 21.73 18.23
C ALA A 166 -6.40 23.06 17.54
N SER A 167 -7.70 23.39 17.46
CA SER A 167 -8.14 24.63 16.82
C SER A 167 -7.49 25.84 17.50
N PRO A 168 -6.70 26.67 16.78
CA PRO A 168 -5.92 27.74 17.39
C PRO A 168 -6.78 28.96 17.74
N VAL A 169 -6.25 29.80 18.64
CA VAL A 169 -6.82 31.11 18.96
C VAL A 169 -6.38 32.12 17.90
N VAL A 170 -7.34 32.81 17.29
CA VAL A 170 -7.08 33.80 16.24
C VAL A 170 -7.56 35.18 16.68
N LEU A 171 -6.70 36.18 16.53
CA LEU A 171 -7.06 37.59 16.71
C LEU A 171 -6.92 38.33 15.39
N VAL A 172 -7.83 39.27 15.15
CA VAL A 172 -7.84 40.10 13.95
C VAL A 172 -8.01 41.57 14.31
N SER A 173 -7.47 42.45 13.48
CA SER A 173 -7.75 43.88 13.51
C SER A 173 -7.69 44.44 12.10
N VAL A 174 -8.71 45.22 11.77
CA VAL A 174 -8.88 45.78 10.43
C VAL A 174 -8.34 47.19 10.38
N HIS A 175 -7.63 47.49 9.30
CA HIS A 175 -7.13 48.82 9.03
C HIS A 175 -7.40 49.22 7.58
N HIS A 176 -7.61 50.52 7.38
CA HIS A 176 -7.87 51.14 6.09
C HIS A 176 -6.83 52.22 5.82
N LEU A 177 -6.47 52.40 4.54
CA LEU A 177 -5.54 53.42 4.10
C LEU A 177 -6.26 54.47 3.25
N TYR A 178 -6.51 55.64 3.83
CA TYR A 178 -7.08 56.77 3.12
C TYR A 178 -5.99 57.51 2.35
N ASN A 179 -5.81 57.16 1.06
CA ASN A 179 -4.86 57.84 0.18
C ASN A 179 -5.54 58.46 -1.06
N HIS A 180 -5.62 59.79 -1.05
CA HIS A 180 -6.23 60.61 -2.10
C HIS A 180 -5.48 60.57 -3.45
N GLN A 181 -4.24 60.06 -3.48
CA GLN A 181 -3.40 59.95 -4.68
C GLN A 181 -3.43 58.55 -5.33
N VAL A 182 -3.87 57.51 -4.61
CA VAL A 182 -3.78 56.10 -5.06
C VAL A 182 -5.15 55.51 -5.44
N SER A 183 -6.25 55.93 -4.80
CA SER A 183 -7.58 55.37 -5.09
C SER A 183 -8.44 56.33 -5.93
N MET A 184 -8.60 56.02 -7.22
CA MET A 184 -9.38 56.85 -8.15
C MET A 184 -10.85 56.42 -8.32
N LYS A 185 -11.36 55.35 -7.66
CA LYS A 185 -12.69 54.78 -7.99
C LYS A 185 -13.69 54.59 -6.84
N SER A 186 -13.25 54.43 -5.59
CA SER A 186 -14.12 54.36 -4.39
C SER A 186 -13.30 54.80 -3.18
N LEU A 187 -13.63 55.94 -2.60
CA LEU A 187 -13.00 56.45 -1.38
C LEU A 187 -14.10 56.91 -0.44
N VAL A 188 -14.18 56.32 0.75
CA VAL A 188 -14.97 56.82 1.87
C VAL A 188 -14.05 57.61 2.80
N LEU A 189 -14.44 58.84 3.13
CA LEU A 189 -13.70 59.63 4.13
C LEU A 189 -13.70 58.87 5.46
N PRO A 190 -12.59 58.85 6.24
CA PRO A 190 -12.52 58.13 7.51
C PRO A 190 -13.69 58.41 8.46
N LYS A 191 -14.15 59.66 8.51
CA LYS A 191 -15.33 60.08 9.31
C LYS A 191 -16.66 59.42 8.92
N ASN A 192 -16.77 58.95 7.68
CA ASN A 192 -17.95 58.28 7.15
C ASN A 192 -17.82 56.75 7.22
N ASN A 193 -16.63 56.24 7.52
CA ASN A 193 -16.34 54.82 7.55
C ASN A 193 -16.92 54.14 8.79
N ILE A 194 -17.20 52.85 8.69
CA ILE A 194 -17.40 51.92 9.80
C ILE A 194 -16.92 50.58 9.29
N ILE A 195 -15.92 50.00 9.95
CA ILE A 195 -15.37 48.72 9.54
C ILE A 195 -15.39 47.77 10.72
N SER A 196 -15.77 46.53 10.46
CA SER A 196 -15.68 45.43 11.41
C SER A 196 -15.11 44.21 10.71
N ALA A 197 -14.17 43.52 11.36
CA ALA A 197 -13.67 42.23 10.93
C ALA A 197 -13.93 41.18 12.01
N TRP A 198 -14.20 39.95 11.59
CA TRP A 198 -14.38 38.81 12.46
C TRP A 198 -13.87 37.54 11.80
N ILE A 199 -13.71 36.50 12.62
CA ILE A 199 -13.42 35.16 12.13
C ILE A 199 -14.72 34.38 12.08
N GLU A 200 -15.05 33.83 10.92
CA GLU A 200 -16.25 33.02 10.73
C GLU A 200 -15.99 31.57 11.15
N GLU A 201 -14.87 31.00 10.71
CA GLU A 201 -14.49 29.61 11.00
C GLU A 201 -12.97 29.47 11.20
N VAL A 202 -12.57 28.55 12.09
CA VAL A 202 -11.17 28.16 12.32
C VAL A 202 -11.07 26.64 12.29
N SER A 203 -10.20 26.13 11.42
CA SER A 203 -9.84 24.73 11.31
C SER A 203 -8.39 24.50 11.78
N LEU A 204 -7.89 23.26 11.69
CA LEU A 204 -6.49 22.95 12.04
C LEU A 204 -5.49 23.45 10.98
N THR A 205 -5.96 23.80 9.79
CA THR A 205 -5.14 24.14 8.62
C THR A 205 -5.52 25.46 7.95
N SER A 206 -6.65 26.05 8.32
CA SER A 206 -7.13 27.30 7.73
C SER A 206 -8.00 28.09 8.68
N MET A 207 -8.25 29.34 8.32
CA MET A 207 -9.27 30.18 8.93
C MET A 207 -9.99 30.98 7.86
N ARG A 208 -11.23 31.39 8.16
CA ARG A 208 -12.03 32.25 7.28
C ARG A 208 -12.23 33.61 7.93
N ILE A 209 -11.62 34.63 7.34
CA ILE A 209 -11.70 36.02 7.80
C ILE A 209 -12.81 36.71 7.01
N CYS A 210 -13.70 37.41 7.71
CA CYS A 210 -14.74 38.22 7.11
C CYS A 210 -14.64 39.68 7.53
N VAL A 211 -14.98 40.59 6.62
CA VAL A 211 -14.96 42.04 6.83
C VAL A 211 -16.25 42.65 6.31
N LYS A 212 -16.75 43.68 6.98
CA LYS A 212 -17.90 44.45 6.55
C LYS A 212 -17.67 45.94 6.76
N ASP A 213 -18.08 46.73 5.76
CA ASP A 213 -18.03 48.18 5.77
C ASP A 213 -19.43 48.82 5.68
N LEU A 214 -19.56 50.11 6.03
CA LEU A 214 -20.81 50.88 5.90
C LEU A 214 -20.92 51.58 4.53
N SER A 215 -20.61 50.89 3.44
CA SER A 215 -20.63 51.49 2.10
C SER A 215 -22.03 51.59 1.45
N GLY A 216 -23.10 51.18 2.14
CA GLY A 216 -24.48 51.25 1.62
C GLY A 216 -24.73 50.28 0.44
N THR A 217 -25.78 50.51 -0.36
CA THR A 217 -26.15 49.69 -1.54
C THR A 217 -25.40 50.07 -2.83
N GLY A 218 -24.28 50.78 -2.73
CA GLY A 218 -23.48 51.21 -3.88
C GLY A 218 -22.30 50.27 -4.15
N SER A 219 -21.87 50.17 -5.42
CA SER A 219 -20.70 49.38 -5.84
C SER A 219 -19.35 50.03 -5.48
N LYS A 220 -19.26 50.74 -4.36
CA LYS A 220 -18.08 51.51 -3.94
C LYS A 220 -17.67 51.08 -2.55
N HIS A 221 -16.90 50.00 -2.47
CA HIS A 221 -16.25 49.58 -1.25
C HIS A 221 -14.77 49.97 -1.29
N ASP A 222 -14.20 50.25 -0.13
CA ASP A 222 -12.81 50.64 -0.01
C ASP A 222 -11.93 49.38 0.14
N HIS A 223 -10.67 49.49 -0.28
CA HIS A 223 -9.67 48.45 -0.07
C HIS A 223 -9.32 48.38 1.41
N LEU A 224 -9.48 47.22 2.03
CA LEU A 224 -9.20 46.98 3.44
C LEU A 224 -8.07 45.97 3.64
N SER A 225 -7.38 46.10 4.76
CA SER A 225 -6.37 45.13 5.21
C SER A 225 -6.72 44.61 6.59
N VAL A 226 -6.58 43.31 6.81
CA VAL A 226 -6.79 42.69 8.13
C VAL A 226 -5.49 42.06 8.61
N SER A 227 -4.93 42.63 9.67
CA SER A 227 -3.82 42.02 10.39
C SER A 227 -4.36 40.89 11.27
N TYR A 228 -3.67 39.76 11.30
CA TYR A 228 -4.04 38.60 12.11
C TYR A 228 -2.85 37.99 12.85
N VAL A 229 -3.12 37.41 14.02
CA VAL A 229 -2.20 36.53 14.76
C VAL A 229 -2.92 35.23 15.12
N VAL A 230 -2.19 34.13 15.03
CA VAL A 230 -2.65 32.77 15.34
C VAL A 230 -1.79 32.20 16.45
N ILE A 231 -2.43 31.77 17.53
CA ILE A 231 -1.80 31.29 18.76
C ILE A 231 -2.30 29.87 19.01
N GLY A 232 -1.38 28.91 19.01
CA GLY A 232 -1.71 27.52 19.28
C GLY A 232 -0.52 26.58 19.08
N ASP A 233 -0.64 25.38 19.63
CA ASP A 233 0.41 24.38 19.52
C ASP A 233 0.37 23.71 18.14
N LEU A 234 1.55 23.59 17.53
CA LEU A 234 1.73 22.86 16.30
C LEU A 234 1.52 21.35 16.54
N ASN A 235 1.08 20.64 15.50
CA ASN A 235 0.91 19.20 15.58
C ASN A 235 2.28 18.51 15.79
N PRO A 236 2.50 17.77 16.88
CA PRO A 236 3.79 17.15 17.17
C PRO A 236 4.18 16.03 16.20
N CYS A 237 3.25 15.58 15.34
CA CYS A 237 3.54 14.66 14.24
C CYS A 237 4.06 15.34 12.97
N LEU A 238 4.21 16.66 12.95
CA LEU A 238 4.81 17.37 11.81
C LEU A 238 6.25 16.88 11.58
N ASN A 239 6.52 16.43 10.35
CA ASN A 239 7.82 15.88 9.93
C ASN A 239 8.31 14.65 10.72
N VAL A 240 7.42 13.94 11.42
CA VAL A 240 7.77 12.70 12.13
C VAL A 240 7.66 11.52 11.18
N PHE A 241 8.80 10.87 10.91
CA PHE A 241 8.84 9.62 10.16
C PHE A 241 8.83 8.42 11.11
N CYS A 242 7.83 7.56 10.98
CA CYS A 242 7.72 6.33 11.78
C CYS A 242 8.27 5.13 11.00
N PRO A 243 9.25 4.38 11.54
CA PRO A 243 9.77 3.18 10.90
C PRO A 243 8.74 2.04 10.91
N SER A 244 9.02 0.97 10.16
CA SER A 244 8.25 -0.28 10.18
C SER A 244 6.76 -0.12 9.90
N PHE A 245 6.38 0.77 8.98
CA PHE A 245 4.97 1.07 8.66
C PHE A 245 4.14 1.63 9.83
N GLY A 246 4.81 2.16 10.87
CA GLY A 246 4.13 2.86 11.95
C GLY A 246 3.49 4.17 11.48
N VAL A 247 2.47 4.61 12.21
CA VAL A 247 1.80 5.90 12.00
C VAL A 247 2.01 6.76 13.23
N CYS A 248 2.32 8.04 13.04
CA CYS A 248 2.45 8.97 14.15
C CYS A 248 1.07 9.33 14.71
N LYS A 249 0.89 9.14 16.03
CA LYS A 249 -0.32 9.52 16.74
C LYS A 249 0.01 10.49 17.86
N THR A 250 -0.78 11.55 17.98
CA THR A 250 -0.66 12.57 19.01
C THR A 250 -1.42 12.15 20.27
N TYR A 251 -0.86 12.45 21.44
CA TYR A 251 -1.46 12.22 22.76
C TYR A 251 -1.63 13.52 23.56
N SER A 252 -0.77 14.50 23.28
CA SER A 252 -0.90 15.87 23.77
C SER A 252 -0.26 16.83 22.77
N ALA A 253 -0.36 18.14 23.03
CA ALA A 253 0.33 19.18 22.26
C ALA A 253 1.86 18.99 22.19
N HIS A 254 2.45 18.24 23.12
CA HIS A 254 3.90 18.03 23.23
C HIS A 254 4.30 16.56 23.18
N GLU A 255 3.36 15.66 22.94
CA GLU A 255 3.61 14.23 22.95
C GLU A 255 3.01 13.55 21.72
N ALA A 256 3.91 12.93 20.94
CA ALA A 256 3.57 12.07 19.82
C ALA A 256 4.33 10.76 19.92
N ARG A 257 3.71 9.66 19.48
CA ARG A 257 4.34 8.34 19.45
C ARG A 257 4.00 7.64 18.15
N CYS A 258 4.96 6.90 17.61
CA CYS A 258 4.71 5.97 16.50
C CYS A 258 3.96 4.75 17.02
N VAL A 259 2.81 4.46 16.43
CA VAL A 259 1.96 3.33 16.78
C VAL A 259 1.61 2.53 15.53
N CYS A 260 1.37 1.24 15.70
CA CYS A 260 0.88 0.40 14.61
C CYS A 260 -0.60 0.68 14.37
N ASN A 261 -1.00 0.77 13.10
CA ASN A 261 -2.40 0.90 12.76
C ASN A 261 -3.09 -0.48 12.85
N ASP A 262 -3.83 -0.69 13.94
CA ASP A 262 -4.58 -1.94 14.17
C ASP A 262 -5.90 -2.02 13.38
N ASN A 263 -6.32 -0.93 12.74
CA ASN A 263 -7.56 -0.88 11.96
C ASN A 263 -7.34 -1.43 10.55
N CYS A 264 -7.29 -2.77 10.43
CA CYS A 264 -7.24 -3.44 9.14
C CYS A 264 -8.62 -3.91 8.68
N PRO A 265 -8.94 -3.74 7.38
CA PRO A 265 -10.19 -4.22 6.81
C PRO A 265 -10.20 -5.76 6.72
N SER A 266 -11.40 -6.35 6.71
CA SER A 266 -11.60 -7.80 6.72
C SER A 266 -11.74 -8.43 5.33
N TYR A 267 -11.45 -7.68 4.25
CA TYR A 267 -11.48 -8.25 2.90
C TYR A 267 -10.29 -9.18 2.67
N GLN A 268 -10.47 -10.08 1.70
CA GLN A 268 -9.42 -10.99 1.24
C GLN A 268 -8.84 -10.49 -0.09
N ASP A 269 -7.60 -10.05 -0.04
CA ASP A 269 -6.73 -9.75 -1.18
C ASP A 269 -5.33 -10.22 -0.80
N PRO A 270 -5.11 -11.55 -0.78
CA PRO A 270 -4.00 -12.13 -0.06
C PRO A 270 -2.67 -11.69 -0.64
N VAL A 271 -1.64 -11.64 0.22
CA VAL A 271 -0.28 -11.32 -0.18
C VAL A 271 0.71 -12.30 0.41
N CYS A 272 1.79 -12.56 -0.31
CA CYS A 272 2.83 -13.51 0.11
C CYS A 272 4.14 -12.77 0.40
N THR A 273 4.76 -13.08 1.55
CA THR A 273 6.11 -12.60 1.89
C THR A 273 7.19 -13.57 1.38
N GLU A 274 8.45 -13.12 1.34
CA GLU A 274 9.58 -13.93 0.86
C GLU A 274 9.79 -15.25 1.61
N ASN A 275 9.38 -15.31 2.88
CA ASN A 275 9.49 -16.52 3.71
C ASN A 275 8.33 -17.52 3.47
N GLY A 276 7.36 -17.17 2.61
CA GLY A 276 6.20 -18.00 2.31
C GLY A 276 5.06 -17.83 3.32
N THR A 277 4.98 -16.68 4.01
CA THR A 277 3.84 -16.37 4.89
C THR A 277 2.77 -15.64 4.08
N THR A 278 1.54 -16.15 4.13
CA THR A 278 0.38 -15.52 3.50
C THR A 278 -0.35 -14.64 4.51
N TYR A 279 -0.63 -13.40 4.14
CA TYR A 279 -1.54 -12.51 4.87
C TYR A 279 -2.82 -12.31 4.05
N ASP A 280 -3.98 -12.17 4.71
CA ASP A 280 -5.25 -11.99 4.01
C ASP A 280 -5.31 -10.70 3.21
N ASN A 281 -4.53 -9.68 3.58
CA ASN A 281 -4.36 -8.44 2.84
C ASN A 281 -3.06 -7.70 3.24
N GLU A 282 -2.69 -6.70 2.44
CA GLU A 282 -1.49 -5.88 2.66
C GLU A 282 -1.51 -5.12 4.01
N CYS A 283 -2.68 -4.74 4.52
CA CYS A 283 -2.78 -4.07 5.83
C CYS A 283 -2.31 -4.99 6.95
N LEU A 284 -2.78 -6.25 6.96
CA LEU A 284 -2.38 -7.23 7.97
C LEU A 284 -0.89 -7.56 7.90
N TYR A 285 -0.31 -7.60 6.70
CA TYR A 285 1.14 -7.70 6.51
C TYR A 285 1.88 -6.51 7.15
N LYS A 286 1.51 -5.27 6.82
CA LYS A 286 2.12 -4.05 7.39
C LYS A 286 1.97 -3.99 8.91
N LEU A 287 0.82 -4.43 9.42
CA LEU A 287 0.56 -4.51 10.86
C LEU A 287 1.48 -5.53 11.54
N SER A 288 1.61 -6.73 10.96
CA SER A 288 2.52 -7.77 11.45
C SER A 288 3.97 -7.29 11.46
N PHE A 289 4.39 -6.62 10.39
CA PHE A 289 5.73 -6.02 10.28
C PHE A 289 5.96 -4.93 11.33
N CYS A 290 4.97 -4.04 11.52
CA CYS A 290 5.04 -2.98 12.53
C CYS A 290 5.16 -3.53 13.96
N LYS A 291 4.46 -4.63 14.27
CA LYS A 291 4.51 -5.31 15.56
C LYS A 291 5.80 -6.12 15.77
N GLY A 292 6.67 -6.23 14.75
CA GLY A 292 7.86 -7.07 14.79
C GLY A 292 7.56 -8.57 14.76
N LEU A 293 6.37 -8.96 14.31
CA LEU A 293 5.99 -10.36 14.12
C LEU A 293 6.50 -10.91 12.78
N ASP A 294 6.77 -10.02 11.81
CA ASP A 294 7.40 -10.33 10.53
C ASP A 294 8.46 -9.26 10.21
N ASN A 295 9.50 -9.65 9.48
CA ASN A 295 10.56 -8.77 9.00
C ASN A 295 10.87 -8.96 7.51
N ASN A 296 10.09 -9.80 6.83
CA ASN A 296 10.29 -10.14 5.44
C ASN A 296 9.58 -9.14 4.54
N THR A 297 10.18 -8.84 3.39
CA THR A 297 9.59 -8.01 2.35
C THR A 297 8.43 -8.72 1.66
N LEU A 298 7.49 -7.92 1.16
CA LEU A 298 6.40 -8.40 0.31
C LEU A 298 6.98 -8.95 -1.00
N TYR A 299 6.63 -10.17 -1.36
CA TYR A 299 7.19 -10.87 -2.53
C TYR A 299 6.28 -10.81 -3.76
N HIS A 300 5.01 -11.23 -3.61
CA HIS A 300 4.02 -11.14 -4.69
C HIS A 300 2.59 -11.02 -4.13
N PRO A 301 1.64 -10.47 -4.92
CA PRO A 301 0.22 -10.55 -4.62
C PRO A 301 -0.30 -11.99 -4.81
N GLY A 302 -1.34 -12.37 -4.06
CA GLY A 302 -1.86 -13.72 -3.95
C GLY A 302 -1.31 -14.49 -2.74
N SER A 303 -1.97 -15.58 -2.38
CA SER A 303 -1.51 -16.51 -1.34
C SER A 303 -0.25 -17.26 -1.77
N CYS A 304 0.60 -17.62 -0.81
CA CYS A 304 1.78 -18.45 -1.05
C CYS A 304 1.37 -19.88 -1.48
N GLU A 305 2.06 -20.45 -2.48
CA GLU A 305 1.89 -21.85 -2.85
C GLU A 305 2.63 -22.75 -1.84
N GLY A 306 1.92 -23.69 -1.23
CA GLY A 306 2.55 -24.78 -0.47
C GLY A 306 3.24 -25.74 -1.44
N PHE A 307 4.58 -25.81 -1.38
CA PHE A 307 5.45 -26.61 -2.26
C PHE A 307 5.38 -26.17 -3.74
N PRO A 308 6.11 -25.11 -4.14
CA PRO A 308 6.19 -24.71 -5.53
C PRO A 308 6.84 -25.81 -6.37
N ILE A 309 6.14 -26.25 -7.41
CA ILE A 309 6.61 -27.24 -8.39
C ILE A 309 6.25 -26.80 -9.80
N ILE A 310 7.13 -27.06 -10.75
CA ILE A 310 6.90 -26.92 -12.19
C ILE A 310 7.62 -28.03 -12.93
N HIS A 311 7.08 -28.45 -14.07
CA HIS A 311 7.65 -29.50 -14.89
C HIS A 311 7.56 -29.15 -16.37
N GLY A 312 8.38 -29.80 -17.18
CA GLY A 312 8.41 -29.55 -18.61
C GLY A 312 9.30 -30.51 -19.36
N ARG A 313 9.50 -30.18 -20.64
CA ARG A 313 10.22 -31.01 -21.59
C ARG A 313 11.14 -30.15 -22.44
N VAL A 314 12.39 -30.56 -22.60
CA VAL A 314 13.39 -29.85 -23.42
C VAL A 314 14.04 -30.80 -24.42
N LYS A 315 14.01 -30.42 -25.70
CA LYS A 315 14.65 -31.18 -26.78
C LYS A 315 16.11 -30.77 -26.93
N LEU A 316 17.03 -31.73 -26.94
CA LEU A 316 18.44 -31.51 -27.27
C LEU A 316 18.67 -31.86 -28.74
N PHE A 317 18.89 -30.83 -29.57
CA PHE A 317 19.15 -30.99 -31.01
C PHE A 317 20.64 -31.32 -31.18
N ARG A 318 20.95 -32.61 -31.38
CA ARG A 318 22.29 -33.23 -31.34
C ARG A 318 22.93 -33.25 -29.94
N VAL A 319 23.12 -34.46 -29.43
CA VAL A 319 24.14 -34.77 -28.42
C VAL A 319 25.40 -35.14 -29.20
N PRO A 320 26.46 -34.31 -29.26
CA PRO A 320 27.60 -34.52 -30.16
C PRO A 320 28.39 -35.81 -29.89
N LYS A 321 29.14 -36.28 -30.89
CA LYS A 321 30.03 -37.45 -30.78
C LYS A 321 31.12 -37.19 -29.73
N TRP A 322 31.49 -38.26 -29.02
CA TRP A 322 32.61 -38.44 -28.09
C TRP A 322 33.44 -37.17 -27.76
N SER A 323 33.44 -36.77 -26.48
CA SER A 323 34.12 -35.59 -25.86
C SER A 323 33.31 -34.29 -25.76
N ASP A 324 32.08 -34.26 -26.27
CA ASP A 324 31.27 -33.03 -26.26
C ASP A 324 29.87 -33.24 -25.64
N SER A 325 29.39 -32.20 -24.96
CA SER A 325 28.16 -32.23 -24.15
C SER A 325 27.14 -31.24 -24.73
N SER A 326 25.88 -31.64 -24.81
CA SER A 326 24.79 -30.76 -25.26
C SER A 326 24.08 -30.19 -24.05
N CYS A 327 24.12 -28.87 -23.89
CA CYS A 327 23.50 -28.18 -22.76
C CYS A 327 22.45 -27.15 -23.21
N LYS A 328 21.37 -27.00 -22.44
CA LYS A 328 20.34 -25.96 -22.65
C LYS A 328 19.92 -25.33 -21.33
N ILE A 329 19.63 -24.03 -21.39
CA ILE A 329 19.08 -23.29 -20.25
C ILE A 329 17.55 -23.44 -20.28
N VAL A 330 16.99 -23.79 -19.13
CA VAL A 330 15.54 -23.83 -18.88
C VAL A 330 15.19 -22.67 -17.96
N VAL A 331 14.35 -21.76 -18.44
CA VAL A 331 13.92 -20.56 -17.71
C VAL A 331 12.56 -20.81 -17.08
N PHE A 332 12.44 -20.48 -15.79
CA PHE A 332 11.19 -20.59 -15.05
C PHE A 332 10.29 -19.36 -15.27
N PRO A 333 8.95 -19.52 -15.18
CA PRO A 333 8.07 -18.38 -15.09
C PRO A 333 8.39 -17.51 -13.87
N PRO A 334 8.15 -16.18 -13.93
CA PRO A 334 8.41 -15.29 -12.82
C PRO A 334 7.61 -15.68 -11.57
N TYR A 335 8.22 -15.48 -10.39
CA TYR A 335 7.64 -15.76 -9.07
C TYR A 335 7.27 -17.22 -8.79
N ARG A 336 7.74 -18.19 -9.59
CA ARG A 336 7.50 -19.61 -9.31
C ARG A 336 8.26 -20.14 -8.10
N PHE A 337 9.39 -19.55 -7.74
CA PHE A 337 10.24 -20.02 -6.66
C PHE A 337 10.65 -18.87 -5.74
N TYR A 338 10.58 -19.09 -4.43
CA TYR A 338 10.95 -18.12 -3.41
C TYR A 338 12.47 -17.90 -3.40
N PRO A 339 12.96 -16.65 -3.29
CA PRO A 339 14.37 -16.32 -3.41
C PRO A 339 15.24 -16.88 -2.28
N ASN A 340 14.68 -17.00 -1.08
CA ASN A 340 15.42 -17.42 0.12
C ASN A 340 15.41 -18.94 0.34
N LYS A 341 15.00 -19.73 -0.68
CA LYS A 341 14.94 -21.20 -0.62
C LYS A 341 15.66 -21.82 -1.82
N GLU A 342 16.35 -22.95 -1.61
CA GLU A 342 17.02 -23.66 -2.70
C GLU A 342 16.01 -24.36 -3.61
N VAL A 343 16.19 -24.21 -4.94
CA VAL A 343 15.44 -24.97 -5.95
C VAL A 343 16.12 -26.30 -6.21
N GLN A 344 15.35 -27.38 -6.23
CA GLN A 344 15.77 -28.73 -6.51
C GLN A 344 15.22 -29.14 -7.88
N VAL A 345 16.02 -29.84 -8.69
CA VAL A 345 15.65 -30.24 -10.05
C VAL A 345 15.88 -31.74 -10.22
N GLN A 346 14.87 -32.42 -10.76
CA GLN A 346 14.95 -33.81 -11.17
C GLN A 346 14.76 -33.88 -12.69
N ILE A 347 15.59 -34.69 -13.35
CA ILE A 347 15.55 -34.86 -14.80
C ILE A 347 15.59 -36.34 -15.17
N THR A 348 14.95 -36.68 -16.29
CA THR A 348 15.04 -38.01 -16.89
C THR A 348 15.15 -37.89 -18.41
N LEU A 349 15.83 -38.85 -19.03
CA LEU A 349 16.09 -38.85 -20.45
C LEU A 349 15.17 -39.83 -21.18
N SER A 350 14.50 -39.31 -22.20
CA SER A 350 13.62 -40.05 -23.11
C SER A 350 14.23 -40.02 -24.52
N HIS A 351 14.45 -41.20 -25.12
CA HIS A 351 14.85 -41.31 -26.53
C HIS A 351 13.65 -41.03 -27.44
N MET A 352 13.86 -40.31 -28.56
CA MET A 352 12.82 -40.19 -29.58
C MET A 352 12.69 -41.50 -30.34
N ASN A 353 11.45 -41.97 -30.52
CA ASN A 353 11.14 -43.14 -31.32
C ASN A 353 11.48 -42.87 -32.80
N LEU A 354 12.65 -43.34 -33.23
CA LEU A 354 12.99 -43.42 -34.64
C LEU A 354 12.37 -44.72 -35.13
N ASN A 355 11.47 -44.63 -36.11
CA ASN A 355 10.69 -45.74 -36.64
C ASN A 355 11.57 -46.67 -37.51
N ASP A 356 12.66 -47.16 -36.93
CA ASP A 356 13.73 -47.92 -37.56
C ASP A 356 14.21 -48.99 -36.57
N SER A 357 14.03 -50.27 -36.93
CA SER A 357 14.42 -51.44 -36.14
C SER A 357 15.94 -51.59 -35.97
N ASP A 358 16.75 -50.81 -36.70
CA ASP A 358 18.20 -50.97 -36.77
C ASP A 358 18.98 -50.01 -35.84
N THR A 359 18.32 -49.03 -35.20
CA THR A 359 19.00 -48.05 -34.33
C THR A 359 19.03 -48.47 -32.86
N VAL A 360 20.09 -49.18 -32.46
CA VAL A 360 20.42 -49.32 -31.03
C VAL A 360 20.86 -47.97 -30.49
N HIS A 361 20.07 -47.38 -29.59
CA HIS A 361 20.46 -46.15 -28.91
C HIS A 361 21.64 -46.40 -27.96
N HIS A 362 22.69 -45.59 -28.06
CA HIS A 362 23.73 -45.56 -27.05
C HIS A 362 23.16 -44.97 -25.75
N ALA A 363 23.64 -45.46 -24.60
CA ALA A 363 23.31 -44.87 -23.31
C ALA A 363 23.69 -43.37 -23.30
N ILE A 364 22.95 -42.53 -22.57
CA ILE A 364 23.21 -41.10 -22.45
C ILE A 364 23.21 -40.75 -20.96
N THR A 365 24.26 -40.06 -20.54
CA THR A 365 24.38 -39.49 -19.19
C THR A 365 23.92 -38.05 -19.19
N PHE A 366 23.25 -37.63 -18.13
CA PHE A 366 22.64 -36.32 -18.00
C PHE A 366 22.83 -35.77 -16.59
N TRP A 367 22.90 -34.44 -16.48
CA TRP A 367 23.07 -33.72 -15.21
C TRP A 367 22.50 -32.31 -15.30
N THR A 368 22.42 -31.65 -14.15
CA THR A 368 22.04 -30.24 -14.04
C THR A 368 23.22 -29.37 -13.61
N GLU A 369 23.22 -28.10 -14.02
CA GLU A 369 24.20 -27.09 -13.60
C GLU A 369 23.48 -25.74 -13.35
N LYS A 370 24.10 -24.86 -12.54
CA LYS A 370 23.65 -23.47 -12.33
C LYS A 370 22.19 -23.33 -11.89
N VAL A 371 21.68 -24.24 -11.06
CA VAL A 371 20.32 -24.20 -10.54
C VAL A 371 20.14 -22.97 -9.63
N ASN A 372 19.14 -22.13 -9.92
CA ASN A 372 18.74 -20.97 -9.13
C ASN A 372 17.21 -20.77 -9.19
N ASN A 373 16.65 -19.71 -8.60
CA ASN A 373 15.20 -19.46 -8.58
C ASN A 373 14.60 -18.93 -9.91
N GLN A 374 15.43 -18.65 -10.91
CA GLN A 374 15.01 -18.14 -12.22
C GLN A 374 15.22 -19.15 -13.36
N ASN A 375 16.24 -19.99 -13.27
CA ASN A 375 16.59 -20.95 -14.31
C ASN A 375 17.51 -22.06 -13.80
N PHE A 376 17.71 -23.07 -14.64
CA PHE A 376 18.77 -24.06 -14.52
C PHE A 376 19.32 -24.43 -15.90
N THR A 377 20.52 -25.00 -15.93
CA THR A 377 21.09 -25.59 -17.15
C THR A 377 20.97 -27.09 -17.09
N VAL A 378 20.45 -27.72 -18.14
CA VAL A 378 20.45 -29.16 -18.32
C VAL A 378 21.53 -29.55 -19.32
N CYS A 379 22.26 -30.62 -19.06
CA CYS A 379 23.31 -31.13 -19.93
C CYS A 379 23.16 -32.63 -20.15
N ALA A 380 23.55 -33.10 -21.35
CA ALA A 380 23.63 -34.52 -21.65
C ALA A 380 24.82 -34.86 -22.55
N MET A 381 25.36 -36.07 -22.37
CA MET A 381 26.50 -36.61 -23.10
C MET A 381 26.32 -38.10 -23.34
N GLN A 382 26.68 -38.58 -24.53
CA GLN A 382 26.58 -39.99 -24.88
C GLN A 382 27.63 -40.87 -24.17
N SER A 383 27.19 -42.05 -23.76
CA SER A 383 27.95 -43.13 -23.11
C SER A 383 28.10 -44.32 -24.07
N GLY A 384 29.29 -44.62 -24.60
CA GLY A 384 29.51 -45.80 -25.46
C GLY A 384 30.78 -45.81 -26.33
N ARG A 385 31.09 -46.96 -26.97
CA ARG A 385 32.21 -47.14 -27.95
C ARG A 385 31.82 -46.62 -29.35
N ASN A 386 32.83 -46.21 -30.14
CA ASN A 386 32.67 -45.58 -31.47
C ASN A 386 31.82 -46.45 -32.41
N GLY A 387 30.58 -46.05 -32.66
CA GLY A 387 29.71 -46.59 -33.71
C GLY A 387 29.41 -45.53 -34.77
N ASN A 388 29.36 -45.93 -36.05
CA ASN A 388 29.16 -45.03 -37.18
C ASN A 388 27.71 -44.51 -37.35
N ASN A 389 26.72 -45.11 -36.68
CA ASN A 389 25.32 -44.66 -36.72
C ASN A 389 25.04 -43.67 -35.61
N PHE A 390 24.78 -42.40 -35.95
CA PHE A 390 24.69 -41.34 -34.95
C PHE A 390 23.52 -40.39 -35.21
N ASN A 391 22.42 -40.59 -34.48
CA ASN A 391 21.37 -39.57 -34.39
C ASN A 391 20.49 -39.71 -33.12
N PRO A 392 21.01 -39.55 -31.88
CA PRO A 392 20.13 -39.56 -30.73
C PRO A 392 19.56 -38.15 -30.52
N PHE A 393 18.40 -37.88 -31.11
CA PHE A 393 17.57 -36.82 -30.57
C PHE A 393 17.08 -37.28 -29.20
N ALA A 394 17.60 -36.64 -28.15
CA ALA A 394 17.19 -36.89 -26.78
C ALA A 394 16.23 -35.78 -26.33
N THR A 395 15.23 -36.20 -25.58
CA THR A 395 14.30 -35.31 -24.91
C THR A 395 14.50 -35.48 -23.43
N ILE A 396 14.71 -34.38 -22.70
CA ILE A 396 14.80 -34.42 -21.25
C ILE A 396 13.48 -33.93 -20.68
N ASP A 397 12.87 -34.80 -19.89
CA ASP A 397 11.73 -34.49 -19.04
C ASP A 397 12.27 -34.02 -17.70
N TRP A 398 11.76 -32.92 -17.17
CA TRP A 398 12.29 -32.30 -15.96
C TRP A 398 11.17 -31.83 -15.03
N MET A 399 11.47 -31.83 -13.74
CA MET A 399 10.67 -31.18 -12.71
C MET A 399 11.59 -30.36 -11.79
N ALA A 400 11.16 -29.15 -11.44
CA ALA A 400 11.83 -28.29 -10.49
C ALA A 400 10.87 -27.99 -9.33
N TYR A 401 11.36 -28.04 -8.10
CA TYR A 401 10.56 -27.85 -6.90
C TYR A 401 11.34 -27.20 -5.74
N GLN A 402 10.62 -26.70 -4.73
CA GLN A 402 11.19 -26.15 -3.50
C GLN A 402 10.55 -26.77 -2.26
N GLY A 403 11.39 -27.28 -1.35
CA GLY A 403 10.96 -27.93 -0.12
C GLY A 403 10.68 -29.42 -0.33
N ALA A 404 9.81 -30.00 0.49
CA ALA A 404 9.40 -31.40 0.37
C ALA A 404 7.90 -31.49 0.02
N PRO A 405 7.50 -32.45 -0.83
CA PRO A 405 6.10 -32.67 -1.14
C PRO A 405 5.33 -33.19 0.09
N PRO A 406 4.00 -33.01 0.16
CA PRO A 406 3.18 -33.59 1.22
C PRO A 406 3.42 -35.10 1.34
N GLU A 407 3.66 -35.58 2.56
CA GLU A 407 3.99 -37.00 2.85
C GLU A 407 5.29 -37.53 2.20
N GLY A 408 6.03 -36.69 1.47
CA GLY A 408 7.33 -37.02 0.90
C GLY A 408 8.50 -36.44 1.70
N MET A 409 9.69 -36.66 1.16
CA MET A 409 10.94 -36.10 1.69
C MET A 409 11.87 -35.76 0.53
N THR A 410 12.58 -34.65 0.65
CA THR A 410 13.59 -34.24 -0.33
C THR A 410 14.92 -34.08 0.38
N GLY A 411 16.00 -34.30 -0.36
CA GLY A 411 17.35 -34.28 0.22
C GLY A 411 18.41 -33.99 -0.81
N ARG A 412 19.58 -33.57 -0.34
CA ARG A 412 20.74 -33.32 -1.18
C ARG A 412 21.97 -33.88 -0.48
N ILE A 413 22.72 -34.71 -1.18
CA ILE A 413 23.92 -35.37 -0.65
C ILE A 413 25.13 -34.98 -1.48
N LYS A 414 26.23 -34.62 -0.80
CA LYS A 414 27.49 -34.33 -1.46
C LYS A 414 28.27 -35.62 -1.64
N MET A 415 28.67 -35.91 -2.87
CA MET A 415 29.47 -37.09 -3.17
C MET A 415 30.93 -36.85 -2.76
N THR A 416 31.55 -37.88 -2.17
CA THR A 416 32.96 -37.81 -1.75
C THR A 416 33.86 -37.79 -2.97
N LYS A 417 34.98 -37.07 -2.93
CA LYS A 417 35.90 -36.94 -4.09
C LYS A 417 36.40 -38.31 -4.55
N TRP A 418 36.34 -38.58 -5.86
CA TRP A 418 36.79 -39.84 -6.45
C TRP A 418 37.52 -39.64 -7.79
N TRP A 419 38.25 -40.67 -8.21
CA TRP A 419 39.11 -40.67 -9.41
C TRP A 419 38.79 -41.78 -10.41
N SER A 420 38.21 -42.89 -9.93
CA SER A 420 37.73 -43.99 -10.77
C SER A 420 36.80 -44.91 -10.00
N VAL A 421 36.08 -45.78 -10.71
CA VAL A 421 35.15 -46.80 -10.17
C VAL A 421 33.84 -46.17 -9.69
N THR A 422 33.21 -46.75 -8.67
CA THR A 422 31.87 -46.42 -8.16
C THR A 422 32.01 -45.77 -6.80
N ASN A 423 31.35 -44.62 -6.61
CA ASN A 423 31.26 -43.93 -5.33
C ASN A 423 29.80 -44.00 -4.85
N CYS A 424 29.57 -44.51 -3.66
CA CYS A 424 28.23 -44.59 -3.09
C CYS A 424 28.16 -43.85 -1.75
N ALA A 425 27.00 -43.30 -1.45
CA ALA A 425 26.69 -42.71 -0.15
C ALA A 425 25.35 -43.24 0.37
N ASP A 426 25.32 -43.58 1.66
CA ASP A 426 24.11 -43.98 2.35
C ASP A 426 23.30 -42.76 2.79
N VAL A 427 21.99 -42.82 2.59
CA VAL A 427 21.02 -41.81 3.00
C VAL A 427 20.05 -42.47 3.98
N THR A 428 19.94 -41.91 5.18
CA THR A 428 19.07 -42.44 6.25
C THR A 428 18.05 -41.39 6.68
N PHE A 429 16.87 -41.84 7.10
CA PHE A 429 15.76 -41.01 7.54
C PHE A 429 14.98 -41.69 8.67
N GLN A 430 14.00 -40.97 9.25
CA GLN A 430 13.24 -41.46 10.41
C GLN A 430 12.45 -42.74 10.07
N LYS A 431 12.56 -43.76 10.95
CA LYS A 431 12.00 -45.10 10.76
C LYS A 431 10.49 -45.17 10.55
N ASP A 432 9.75 -44.15 10.99
CA ASP A 432 8.29 -44.09 10.87
C ASP A 432 7.80 -43.12 9.77
N LYS A 433 8.74 -42.57 8.97
CA LYS A 433 8.40 -41.56 7.96
C LYS A 433 7.60 -42.14 6.79
N PHE A 434 7.94 -43.36 6.36
CA PHE A 434 7.24 -44.07 5.29
C PHE A 434 6.74 -45.42 5.80
N LYS A 435 5.46 -45.72 5.54
CA LYS A 435 4.85 -47.02 5.91
C LYS A 435 5.29 -48.14 4.98
N ASP A 436 5.49 -47.81 3.71
CA ASP A 436 5.93 -48.71 2.64
C ASP A 436 7.24 -48.17 2.04
N THR A 437 8.00 -49.02 1.36
CA THR A 437 9.24 -48.61 0.69
C THR A 437 8.96 -47.48 -0.32
N PRO A 438 9.59 -46.29 -0.19
CA PRO A 438 9.29 -45.14 -1.02
C PRO A 438 9.88 -45.28 -2.43
N VAL A 439 9.33 -44.51 -3.38
CA VAL A 439 9.99 -44.28 -4.68
C VAL A 439 11.07 -43.22 -4.49
N VAL A 440 12.30 -43.53 -4.89
CA VAL A 440 13.44 -42.60 -4.80
C VAL A 440 13.83 -42.15 -6.21
N LEU A 441 13.74 -40.85 -6.46
CA LEU A 441 14.24 -40.21 -7.68
C LEU A 441 15.56 -39.51 -7.38
N VAL A 442 16.56 -39.71 -8.23
CA VAL A 442 17.90 -39.13 -8.05
C VAL A 442 18.37 -38.41 -9.32
N THR A 443 18.97 -37.24 -9.14
CA THR A 443 19.59 -36.46 -10.22
C THR A 443 20.94 -35.91 -9.76
N SER A 444 21.93 -35.95 -10.64
CA SER A 444 23.22 -35.29 -10.42
C SER A 444 23.13 -33.77 -10.69
N ASP A 445 23.64 -33.00 -9.75
CA ASP A 445 23.78 -31.54 -9.81
C ASP A 445 25.25 -31.17 -9.66
N HIS A 446 25.81 -30.61 -10.73
CA HIS A 446 27.21 -30.22 -10.81
C HIS A 446 27.36 -28.74 -10.45
N GLN A 447 28.06 -28.47 -9.35
CA GLN A 447 28.32 -27.10 -8.92
C GLN A 447 29.45 -26.44 -9.73
N ARG A 448 30.32 -27.24 -10.36
CA ARG A 448 31.35 -26.74 -11.28
C ARG A 448 30.85 -26.84 -12.72
N SER A 449 30.47 -25.70 -13.31
CA SER A 449 29.95 -25.71 -14.68
C SER A 449 31.01 -26.04 -15.73
N GLY A 450 30.61 -26.79 -16.76
CA GLY A 450 31.43 -27.05 -17.95
C GLY A 450 32.59 -28.04 -17.74
N LYS A 451 32.65 -28.75 -16.61
CA LYS A 451 33.61 -29.83 -16.36
C LYS A 451 33.07 -31.15 -16.89
N LYS A 452 33.39 -31.44 -18.16
CA LYS A 452 32.87 -32.61 -18.88
C LYS A 452 33.28 -33.97 -18.29
N HIS A 453 34.43 -34.04 -17.60
CA HIS A 453 34.86 -35.25 -16.90
C HIS A 453 33.98 -35.58 -15.69
N ASP A 454 33.20 -34.64 -15.15
CA ASP A 454 32.32 -34.92 -14.01
C ASP A 454 31.06 -35.73 -14.38
N ALA A 455 30.88 -36.06 -15.67
CA ALA A 455 29.74 -36.83 -16.14
C ALA A 455 29.77 -38.27 -15.59
N ALA A 456 28.80 -38.61 -14.75
CA ALA A 456 28.69 -39.92 -14.11
C ALA A 456 27.28 -40.50 -14.24
N LEU A 457 27.19 -41.82 -14.35
CA LEU A 457 25.92 -42.55 -14.22
C LEU A 457 25.46 -42.52 -12.77
N ILE A 458 24.15 -42.39 -12.55
CA ILE A 458 23.53 -42.33 -11.23
C ILE A 458 22.46 -43.40 -11.08
N TRP A 459 22.42 -44.07 -9.92
CA TRP A 459 21.36 -45.01 -9.56
C TRP A 459 21.22 -45.13 -8.04
N THR A 460 20.16 -45.81 -7.61
CA THR A 460 19.90 -46.14 -6.20
C THR A 460 19.96 -47.65 -5.97
N GLU A 461 20.39 -48.05 -4.78
CA GLU A 461 20.43 -49.43 -4.30
C GLU A 461 19.87 -49.51 -2.88
N ASP A 462 19.53 -50.72 -2.44
CA ASP A 462 19.15 -51.02 -1.05
C ASP A 462 18.04 -50.10 -0.49
N VAL A 463 17.02 -49.78 -1.29
CA VAL A 463 15.92 -48.91 -0.85
C VAL A 463 15.04 -49.63 0.17
N THR A 464 14.96 -49.07 1.36
CA THR A 464 14.17 -49.54 2.50
C THR A 464 13.24 -48.42 2.99
N THR A 465 12.45 -48.69 4.02
CA THR A 465 11.54 -47.70 4.64
C THR A 465 12.25 -46.63 5.47
N ASP A 466 13.56 -46.75 5.71
CA ASP A 466 14.35 -45.81 6.52
C ASP A 466 15.70 -45.43 5.89
N SER A 467 16.07 -46.02 4.76
CA SER A 467 17.35 -45.77 4.11
C SER A 467 17.39 -46.14 2.62
N PHE A 468 18.31 -45.54 1.88
CA PHE A 468 18.75 -46.00 0.56
C PHE A 468 20.21 -45.64 0.32
N LYS A 469 20.83 -46.28 -0.67
CA LYS A 469 22.18 -45.95 -1.14
C LYS A 469 22.11 -45.26 -2.49
N ALA A 470 22.77 -44.12 -2.65
CA ALA A 470 22.92 -43.44 -3.94
C ALA A 470 24.33 -43.65 -4.47
N CYS A 471 24.46 -44.11 -5.71
CA CYS A 471 25.74 -44.43 -6.32
C CYS A 471 25.98 -43.64 -7.60
N LEU A 472 27.23 -43.21 -7.79
CA LEU A 472 27.75 -42.61 -9.01
C LEU A 472 28.89 -43.45 -9.58
N ARG A 473 28.95 -43.55 -10.91
CA ARG A 473 30.07 -44.22 -11.61
C ARG A 473 30.54 -43.43 -12.81
N GLU A 474 31.86 -43.25 -12.87
CA GLU A 474 32.58 -42.64 -13.99
C GLU A 474 32.43 -43.48 -15.27
N LEU A 475 32.26 -42.80 -16.41
CA LEU A 475 32.06 -43.43 -17.73
C LEU A 475 33.37 -43.70 -18.46
N GLN A 476 34.38 -42.86 -18.26
CA GLN A 476 35.70 -43.02 -18.84
C GLN A 476 36.70 -43.18 -17.72
N ASN A 477 37.11 -44.43 -17.44
CA ASN A 477 38.15 -44.68 -16.44
C ASN A 477 39.35 -43.77 -16.71
N PHE A 478 39.75 -42.98 -15.71
CA PHE A 478 40.89 -42.06 -15.73
C PHE A 478 40.70 -40.74 -16.50
N ASP A 479 39.47 -40.20 -16.60
CA ASP A 479 39.22 -38.94 -17.31
C ASP A 479 39.43 -37.67 -16.47
N GLY A 480 39.61 -37.83 -15.15
CA GLY A 480 40.00 -36.73 -14.27
C GLY A 480 39.51 -36.90 -12.83
N LYS A 481 39.49 -35.78 -12.10
CA LYS A 481 39.07 -35.72 -10.71
C LYS A 481 37.62 -35.24 -10.61
N HIS A 482 36.75 -36.09 -10.06
CA HIS A 482 35.36 -35.77 -9.77
C HIS A 482 35.24 -35.08 -8.40
N GLN A 483 34.72 -33.85 -8.35
CA GLN A 483 34.49 -33.12 -7.10
C GLN A 483 33.34 -32.12 -7.23
N ASP A 484 32.68 -31.85 -6.09
CA ASP A 484 31.56 -30.90 -5.98
C ASP A 484 30.32 -31.29 -6.81
N ILE A 485 30.07 -32.60 -6.87
CA ILE A 485 28.86 -33.21 -7.42
C ILE A 485 27.91 -33.53 -6.27
N TYR A 486 26.67 -33.07 -6.40
CA TYR A 486 25.60 -33.34 -5.44
C TYR A 486 24.57 -34.25 -6.10
N VAL A 487 23.99 -35.16 -5.32
CA VAL A 487 22.81 -35.92 -5.74
C VAL A 487 21.60 -35.34 -5.04
N VAL A 488 20.66 -34.84 -5.84
CA VAL A 488 19.35 -34.37 -5.38
C VAL A 488 18.42 -35.58 -5.36
N CYS A 489 17.77 -35.81 -4.22
CA CYS A 489 16.89 -36.95 -4.00
C CYS A 489 15.46 -36.46 -3.71
N ASP A 490 14.46 -37.09 -4.33
CA ASP A 490 13.03 -36.94 -4.00
C ASP A 490 12.46 -38.31 -3.60
N MET A 491 11.74 -38.36 -2.49
CA MET A 491 11.16 -39.58 -1.93
C MET A 491 9.64 -39.43 -1.80
N LEU A 492 8.92 -40.32 -2.47
CA LEU A 492 7.46 -40.30 -2.54
C LEU A 492 6.88 -41.61 -2.03
N SER A 493 5.83 -41.52 -1.22
CA SER A 493 4.99 -42.68 -0.88
C SER A 493 4.10 -43.02 -2.08
N LEU A 494 4.10 -44.27 -2.54
CA LEU A 494 3.34 -44.71 -3.72
C LEU A 494 1.82 -44.78 -3.48
N CYS A 495 1.33 -44.43 -2.29
CA CYS A 495 -0.10 -44.42 -1.99
C CYS A 495 -0.76 -43.08 -2.38
N PHE A 496 -0.74 -42.75 -3.68
CA PHE A 496 -1.57 -41.69 -4.22
C PHE A 496 -2.98 -42.26 -4.49
N LYS A 497 -3.93 -42.05 -3.56
CA LYS A 497 -5.36 -42.17 -3.87
C LYS A 497 -5.75 -41.01 -4.79
N ILE A 498 -5.95 -41.30 -6.08
CA ILE A 498 -6.42 -40.32 -7.07
C ILE A 498 -7.61 -40.97 -7.79
N ASN A 499 -8.68 -40.23 -8.10
CA ASN A 499 -9.94 -40.71 -8.68
C ASN A 499 -10.13 -40.20 -10.13
N GLU A 500 -10.33 -41.08 -11.12
CA GLU A 500 -11.31 -40.85 -12.20
C GLU A 500 -12.28 -42.01 -12.24
N ALA A 501 -13.55 -41.68 -12.22
CA ALA A 501 -14.57 -42.53 -12.81
C ALA A 501 -15.47 -41.60 -13.61
N LEU A 502 -15.68 -41.90 -14.90
CA LEU A 502 -16.85 -41.41 -15.63
C LEU A 502 -18.09 -41.98 -14.92
N ARG A 503 -19.10 -41.16 -14.64
CA ARG A 503 -20.34 -41.50 -13.94
C ARG A 503 -21.48 -40.83 -14.69
N LEU A 504 -22.48 -41.60 -15.12
CA LEU A 504 -23.78 -41.04 -15.48
C LEU A 504 -24.43 -40.47 -14.21
N ARG A 505 -24.97 -39.24 -14.25
CA ARG A 505 -25.96 -38.80 -13.24
C ARG A 505 -27.35 -39.19 -13.74
N ILE A 506 -27.95 -40.16 -13.08
CA ILE A 506 -29.41 -40.32 -13.07
C ILE A 506 -29.98 -39.12 -12.31
N PHE A 507 -30.79 -38.29 -12.96
CA PHE A 507 -31.72 -37.42 -12.25
C PHE A 507 -32.79 -38.33 -11.63
N SER A 508 -32.78 -38.46 -10.30
CA SER A 508 -34.00 -38.85 -9.60
C SER A 508 -34.95 -37.66 -9.60
N SER A 509 -35.65 -37.41 -10.70
CA SER A 509 -36.98 -36.82 -10.61
C SER A 509 -37.97 -37.94 -10.81
N VAL A 510 -38.79 -38.18 -9.79
CA VAL A 510 -40.03 -38.95 -9.92
C VAL A 510 -40.89 -38.19 -10.94
N SER A 511 -40.77 -38.54 -12.21
CA SER A 511 -41.59 -38.04 -13.31
C SER A 511 -41.56 -39.08 -14.44
N PRO A 512 -42.67 -39.76 -14.73
CA PRO A 512 -42.72 -40.76 -15.79
C PRO A 512 -42.64 -40.04 -17.14
N GLY A 513 -41.51 -40.21 -17.85
CA GLY A 513 -41.35 -39.69 -19.22
C GLY A 513 -39.94 -39.21 -19.63
N SER A 514 -38.88 -39.45 -18.87
CA SER A 514 -37.51 -39.09 -19.29
C SER A 514 -36.93 -40.12 -20.26
N THR A 515 -36.75 -39.75 -21.52
CA THR A 515 -35.98 -40.48 -22.53
C THR A 515 -34.49 -40.50 -22.18
N GLU A 516 -33.89 -41.69 -22.22
CA GLU A 516 -32.45 -41.96 -22.13
C GLU A 516 -31.69 -41.21 -23.24
N GLY A 517 -30.66 -40.44 -22.88
CA GLY A 517 -29.96 -39.59 -23.85
C GLY A 517 -28.53 -39.24 -23.44
N GLY A 518 -27.58 -39.62 -24.32
CA GLY A 518 -26.23 -39.06 -24.48
C GLY A 518 -25.21 -39.27 -23.35
N PHE A 519 -24.02 -39.75 -23.69
CA PHE A 519 -22.87 -39.76 -22.77
C PHE A 519 -22.38 -38.35 -22.47
N THR A 520 -22.07 -38.06 -21.20
CA THR A 520 -21.56 -36.75 -20.75
C THR A 520 -20.31 -36.89 -19.89
N TRP A 521 -19.42 -35.89 -19.95
CA TRP A 521 -18.20 -35.86 -19.14
C TRP A 521 -18.48 -35.47 -17.68
N VAL A 522 -17.85 -36.17 -16.72
CA VAL A 522 -18.03 -35.91 -15.27
C VAL A 522 -17.51 -34.53 -14.85
N ASP A 523 -16.51 -34.00 -15.54
CA ASP A 523 -15.95 -32.66 -15.28
C ASP A 523 -16.75 -31.50 -15.91
N ARG A 524 -17.88 -31.81 -16.58
CA ARG A 524 -18.69 -30.86 -17.37
C ARG A 524 -17.93 -30.15 -18.50
N GLY A 525 -16.81 -30.71 -18.96
CA GLY A 525 -16.05 -30.15 -20.08
C GLY A 525 -16.84 -30.24 -21.40
N HIS A 526 -16.79 -29.16 -22.20
CA HIS A 526 -17.31 -29.18 -23.57
C HIS A 526 -16.28 -29.85 -24.50
N GLY A 527 -16.48 -31.13 -24.79
CA GLY A 527 -15.68 -31.86 -25.78
C GLY A 527 -16.57 -32.74 -26.66
N ASN A 528 -16.60 -32.46 -27.96
CA ASN A 528 -17.30 -33.24 -29.00
C ASN A 528 -16.48 -34.44 -29.52
N PHE A 529 -15.50 -34.90 -28.76
CA PHE A 529 -14.62 -36.00 -29.18
C PHE A 529 -15.11 -37.32 -28.62
N THR A 530 -15.25 -38.32 -29.50
CA THR A 530 -15.55 -39.72 -29.15
C THR A 530 -14.57 -40.65 -29.85
N ALA A 531 -14.13 -41.71 -29.17
CA ALA A 531 -13.24 -42.72 -29.75
C ALA A 531 -13.75 -44.15 -29.48
N TRP A 532 -15.02 -44.40 -29.81
CA TRP A 532 -15.65 -45.72 -29.62
C TRP A 532 -14.98 -46.82 -30.44
N ALA A 533 -14.88 -47.99 -29.84
CA ALA A 533 -14.49 -49.22 -30.55
C ALA A 533 -15.59 -49.63 -31.53
N GLU A 534 -15.23 -50.48 -32.50
CA GLU A 534 -16.18 -50.98 -33.49
C GLU A 534 -17.38 -51.67 -32.81
N ASN A 535 -18.60 -51.19 -33.13
CA ASN A 535 -19.88 -51.61 -32.53
C ASN A 535 -20.15 -51.16 -31.09
N GLN A 536 -19.48 -50.09 -30.61
CA GLN A 536 -19.79 -49.45 -29.32
C GLN A 536 -20.29 -47.99 -29.49
N PRO A 537 -21.08 -47.46 -28.54
CA PRO A 537 -21.63 -48.12 -27.35
C PRO A 537 -22.81 -49.02 -27.68
N ASN A 538 -22.92 -50.18 -27.03
CA ASN A 538 -23.92 -51.22 -27.34
C ASN A 538 -24.99 -51.41 -26.24
N ASN A 539 -24.84 -50.73 -25.11
CA ASN A 539 -25.67 -50.77 -23.91
C ASN A 539 -25.94 -52.20 -23.42
N PHE A 540 -24.91 -53.05 -23.41
CA PHE A 540 -25.07 -54.46 -23.12
C PHE A 540 -25.29 -54.73 -21.62
N LYS A 541 -26.57 -54.83 -21.21
CA LYS A 541 -27.03 -54.96 -19.81
C LYS A 541 -26.98 -53.65 -19.02
N GLU A 542 -27.49 -52.56 -19.61
CA GLU A 542 -27.59 -51.25 -18.93
C GLU A 542 -26.21 -50.71 -18.53
N GLU A 543 -25.35 -50.54 -19.53
CA GLU A 543 -23.95 -50.12 -19.38
C GLU A 543 -23.82 -48.61 -19.55
N ASP A 544 -23.85 -47.90 -18.41
CA ASP A 544 -23.91 -46.43 -18.38
C ASP A 544 -22.56 -45.73 -18.15
N CYS A 545 -21.45 -46.47 -18.04
CA CYS A 545 -20.11 -45.94 -17.81
C CYS A 545 -19.16 -46.29 -18.96
N VAL A 546 -18.08 -45.52 -19.12
CA VAL A 546 -17.14 -45.70 -20.25
C VAL A 546 -15.74 -45.95 -19.72
N HIS A 547 -15.04 -46.91 -20.33
CA HIS A 547 -13.61 -47.11 -20.13
C HIS A 547 -12.85 -47.14 -21.46
N ALA A 548 -11.54 -46.92 -21.40
CA ALA A 548 -10.66 -47.09 -22.56
C ALA A 548 -10.08 -48.50 -22.56
N LEU A 549 -10.11 -49.14 -23.73
CA LEU A 549 -9.47 -50.44 -23.95
C LEU A 549 -7.94 -50.31 -23.93
N GLY A 550 -7.23 -51.42 -23.77
CA GLY A 550 -5.77 -51.41 -23.71
C GLY A 550 -5.10 -51.17 -25.07
N VAL A 551 -3.76 -51.14 -25.06
CA VAL A 551 -2.88 -50.93 -26.24
C VAL A 551 -3.26 -51.79 -27.46
N LYS A 552 -3.76 -53.01 -27.23
CA LYS A 552 -4.19 -53.95 -28.28
C LYS A 552 -5.35 -53.44 -29.14
N TYR A 553 -6.13 -52.49 -28.62
CA TYR A 553 -7.31 -51.89 -29.26
C TYR A 553 -7.16 -50.37 -29.40
N SER A 554 -5.92 -49.89 -29.52
CA SER A 554 -5.60 -48.46 -29.76
C SER A 554 -6.25 -47.48 -28.77
N TYR A 555 -6.60 -47.92 -27.55
CA TYR A 555 -7.31 -47.12 -26.55
C TYR A 555 -8.71 -46.65 -26.94
N GLU A 556 -9.37 -47.37 -27.85
CA GLU A 556 -10.78 -47.16 -28.19
C GLU A 556 -11.72 -47.46 -27.00
N TRP A 557 -12.93 -46.93 -27.03
CA TRP A 557 -13.84 -46.92 -25.88
C TRP A 557 -14.89 -48.03 -25.93
N ASN A 558 -15.26 -48.51 -24.76
CA ASN A 558 -16.34 -49.47 -24.54
C ASN A 558 -17.21 -48.99 -23.38
N ASP A 559 -18.53 -49.12 -23.51
CA ASP A 559 -19.46 -48.93 -22.41
C ASP A 559 -19.48 -50.17 -21.50
N VAL A 560 -19.59 -49.93 -20.19
CA VAL A 560 -19.50 -50.93 -19.13
C VAL A 560 -20.48 -50.60 -18.00
N GLN A 561 -20.82 -51.58 -17.18
CA GLN A 561 -21.59 -51.32 -15.97
C GLN A 561 -20.77 -50.47 -15.01
N CYS A 562 -21.36 -49.41 -14.47
CA CYS A 562 -20.67 -48.50 -13.55
C CYS A 562 -20.16 -49.16 -12.26
N SER A 563 -20.63 -50.36 -11.93
CA SER A 563 -20.17 -51.17 -10.80
C SER A 563 -18.90 -51.97 -11.10
N ASP A 564 -18.49 -52.10 -12.36
CA ASP A 564 -17.37 -52.92 -12.76
C ASP A 564 -16.03 -52.27 -12.43
N CYS A 565 -15.10 -53.08 -11.91
CA CYS A 565 -13.80 -52.59 -11.47
C CYS A 565 -12.80 -52.52 -12.64
N HIS A 566 -12.44 -51.29 -13.04
CA HIS A 566 -11.43 -51.03 -14.06
C HIS A 566 -10.33 -50.10 -13.57
N GLN A 567 -9.17 -50.18 -14.23
CA GLN A 567 -8.11 -49.16 -14.08
C GLN A 567 -8.60 -47.85 -14.69
N PHE A 568 -8.21 -46.71 -14.10
CA PHE A 568 -8.69 -45.39 -14.50
C PHE A 568 -7.54 -44.36 -14.58
N THR A 569 -7.73 -43.29 -15.35
CA THR A 569 -6.73 -42.21 -15.56
C THR A 569 -7.06 -41.01 -14.67
N CYS A 570 -6.34 -39.88 -14.63
CA CYS A 570 -6.77 -38.66 -13.90
C CYS A 570 -6.40 -37.37 -14.62
N LYS A 571 -7.36 -36.46 -14.81
CA LYS A 571 -7.21 -35.15 -15.46
C LYS A 571 -7.70 -34.05 -14.53
N LYS A 572 -6.80 -33.14 -14.19
CA LYS A 572 -7.10 -31.93 -13.43
C LYS A 572 -6.78 -30.72 -14.29
N GLY A 573 -7.81 -29.99 -14.72
CA GLY A 573 -7.63 -28.67 -15.33
C GLY A 573 -7.22 -27.66 -14.26
N THR A 574 -6.37 -26.70 -14.61
CA THR A 574 -6.22 -25.49 -13.80
C THR A 574 -7.52 -24.67 -13.91
N LYS A 575 -8.18 -24.37 -12.78
CA LYS A 575 -9.29 -23.42 -12.79
C LYS A 575 -8.76 -22.08 -13.31
N LYS A 576 -9.20 -21.65 -14.50
CA LYS A 576 -9.35 -20.21 -14.73
C LYS A 576 -10.48 -19.75 -13.82
N ALA A 577 -10.21 -18.82 -12.92
CA ALA A 577 -11.26 -18.04 -12.28
C ALA A 577 -11.96 -17.25 -13.39
N GLY A 578 -13.05 -17.81 -13.92
CA GLY A 578 -14.02 -17.12 -14.73
C GLY A 578 -14.95 -16.35 -13.81
N TYR A 579 -15.09 -15.06 -14.11
CA TYR A 579 -15.98 -14.10 -13.49
C TYR A 579 -17.40 -14.67 -13.29
N LEU A 580 -17.98 -14.38 -12.12
CA LEU A 580 -19.42 -14.35 -11.97
C LEU A 580 -19.97 -13.15 -12.75
N ALA A 581 -20.58 -13.44 -13.89
CA ALA A 581 -21.80 -12.81 -14.42
C ALA A 581 -22.43 -13.78 -15.42
#